data_AF-A0A368TCR1-F1
#
_entry.id   AF-A0A368TCR1-F1
#
_cell.length_a   1.000
_cell.length_b   1.000
_cell.length_c   1.000
_cell.angle_alpha   90.00
_cell.angle_beta   90.00
_cell.angle_gamma   90.00
#
_symmetry.space_group_name_H-M   'P 1'
#
loop_
_entity.id
_entity.type
_entity.pdbx_description
1 polymer ?
#
loop_
_entity_poly.entity_id
_entity_poly.type
_entity_poly.pdbx_seq_one_letter_code
_entity_poly.pdbx_strand_id
1 'polypeptide(L)'
;MNEFFKDDEIFAYNLSAFLSAARSITLYMQKQYKHQEGFEEWYIPKRKELFDDLELQYLKHARNEDLKTESVPTVATRINRSTVGVTIVEKGTPETEQVKKAEIRPHTQSNPETVRRFFPKFPDVDVRVFCEEQLIKLTRIVKECEDLFL
;
A
#
# COMPACT_ATOMS: atom_id res chain seq x y z
N MET A 1 19.81 1.98 10.85
CA MET A 1 19.79 0.68 10.16
C MET A 1 18.32 0.41 9.86
N ASN A 2 17.88 0.55 8.62
CA ASN A 2 16.47 0.34 8.28
C ASN A 2 16.22 -1.16 8.33
N GLU A 3 15.52 -1.63 9.36
CA GLU A 3 15.01 -3.00 9.39
C GLU A 3 13.99 -3.13 8.27
N PHE A 4 14.33 -3.89 7.23
CA PHE A 4 13.38 -4.29 6.20
C PHE A 4 12.62 -5.51 6.70
N PHE A 5 11.31 -5.37 6.82
CA PHE A 5 10.45 -6.45 7.29
C PHE A 5 10.02 -7.29 6.10
N LYS A 6 9.59 -8.52 6.36
CA LYS A 6 9.23 -9.47 5.32
C LYS A 6 8.20 -8.83 4.37
N ASP A 7 8.46 -8.95 3.07
CA ASP A 7 7.64 -8.45 1.95
C ASP A 7 7.61 -6.92 1.77
N ASP A 8 8.40 -6.15 2.53
CA ASP A 8 8.40 -4.68 2.42
C ASP A 8 8.95 -4.18 1.08
N GLU A 9 10.04 -4.78 0.58
CA GLU A 9 10.63 -4.44 -0.73
C GLU A 9 9.69 -4.79 -1.89
N ILE A 10 9.10 -5.99 -1.84
CA ILE A 10 8.14 -6.46 -2.85
C ILE A 10 6.92 -5.52 -2.88
N PHE A 11 6.43 -5.11 -1.72
CA PHE A 11 5.34 -4.15 -1.64
C PHE A 11 5.71 -2.80 -2.25
N ALA A 12 6.87 -2.24 -1.89
CA ALA A 12 7.32 -0.95 -2.42
C ALA A 12 7.49 -1.01 -3.95
N TYR A 13 8.09 -2.08 -4.47
CA TYR A 13 8.23 -2.32 -5.90
C TYR A 13 6.86 -2.38 -6.60
N ASN A 14 5.91 -3.15 -6.06
CA ASN A 14 4.57 -3.27 -6.64
C ASN A 14 3.79 -1.95 -6.59
N LEU A 15 3.94 -1.17 -5.52
CA LEU A 15 3.31 0.14 -5.40
C LEU A 15 3.89 1.12 -6.43
N SER A 16 5.21 1.15 -6.60
CA SER A 16 5.87 1.96 -7.64
C SER A 16 5.41 1.57 -9.05
N ALA A 17 5.32 0.26 -9.33
CA ALA A 17 4.81 -0.25 -10.61
C ALA A 17 3.35 0.20 -10.85
N PHE A 18 2.49 0.12 -9.83
CA PHE A 18 1.12 0.63 -9.91
C PHE A 18 1.06 2.13 -10.22
N LEU A 19 1.82 2.95 -9.50
CA LEU A 19 1.86 4.41 -9.70
C LEU A 19 2.33 4.77 -11.12
N SER A 20 3.30 4.03 -11.63
CA SER A 20 3.81 4.16 -13.00
C SER A 20 2.77 3.75 -14.05
N ALA A 21 2.02 2.67 -13.81
CA ALA A 21 0.95 2.22 -14.68
C ALA A 21 -0.21 3.24 -14.72
N ALA A 22 -0.66 3.73 -13.56
CA ALA A 22 -1.70 4.74 -13.43
C ALA A 22 -1.38 6.01 -14.24
N ARG A 23 -0.11 6.45 -14.22
CA ARG A 23 0.36 7.56 -15.08
C ARG A 23 0.23 7.21 -16.55
N SER A 24 0.73 6.04 -16.94
CA SER A 24 0.78 5.61 -18.33
C SER A 24 -0.61 5.56 -18.95
N ILE A 25 -1.63 5.13 -18.21
CA ILE A 25 -3.04 5.14 -18.64
C ILE A 25 -3.48 6.54 -19.04
N THR A 26 -3.33 7.53 -18.14
CA THR A 26 -3.76 8.91 -18.43
C THR A 26 -2.96 9.54 -19.58
N LEU A 27 -1.66 9.24 -19.69
CA LEU A 27 -0.81 9.75 -20.75
C LEU A 27 -1.16 9.13 -22.11
N TYR A 28 -1.47 7.84 -22.13
CA TYR A 28 -1.90 7.14 -23.34
C TYR A 28 -3.18 7.76 -23.89
N MET A 29 -4.21 7.91 -23.03
CA MET A 29 -5.48 8.55 -23.41
C MET A 29 -5.27 9.95 -24.00
N GLN A 30 -4.48 10.80 -23.34
CA GLN A 30 -4.15 12.13 -23.86
C GLN A 30 -3.43 12.06 -25.22
N LYS A 31 -2.43 11.18 -25.38
CA LYS A 31 -1.66 11.10 -26.62
C LYS A 31 -2.48 10.56 -27.79
N GLN A 32 -3.32 9.57 -27.54
CA GLN A 32 -4.11 8.89 -28.55
C GLN A 32 -5.23 9.80 -29.07
N TYR A 33 -5.95 10.47 -28.18
CA TYR A 33 -7.20 11.16 -28.54
C TYR A 33 -7.06 12.68 -28.70
N LYS A 34 -5.92 13.31 -28.37
CA LYS A 34 -5.73 14.78 -28.53
C LYS A 34 -5.99 15.34 -29.93
N HIS A 35 -5.97 14.48 -30.95
CA HIS A 35 -6.17 14.87 -32.35
C HIS A 35 -7.62 14.73 -32.79
N GLN A 36 -8.48 14.13 -31.97
CA GLN A 36 -9.89 13.95 -32.28
C GLN A 36 -10.66 15.25 -32.03
N GLU A 37 -11.57 15.56 -32.94
CA GLU A 37 -12.45 16.72 -32.81
C GLU A 37 -13.33 16.59 -31.56
N GLY A 38 -13.44 17.66 -30.76
CA GLY A 38 -14.22 17.65 -29.52
C GLY A 38 -13.52 17.05 -28.29
N PHE A 39 -12.34 16.44 -28.46
CA PHE A 39 -11.62 15.83 -27.33
C PHE A 39 -11.19 16.85 -26.29
N GLU A 40 -10.61 17.98 -26.70
CA GLU A 40 -10.10 18.98 -25.75
C GLU A 40 -11.27 19.62 -24.98
N GLU A 41 -12.39 19.88 -25.66
CA GLU A 41 -13.63 20.41 -25.08
C GLU A 41 -14.21 19.47 -24.02
N TRP A 42 -14.18 18.16 -24.26
CA TRP A 42 -14.58 17.14 -23.28
C TRP A 42 -13.54 16.95 -22.17
N TYR A 43 -12.26 16.99 -22.51
CA TYR A 43 -11.18 16.64 -21.57
C TYR A 43 -10.85 17.76 -20.58
N ILE A 44 -11.01 19.03 -20.96
CA ILE A 44 -10.81 20.17 -20.05
C ILE A 44 -11.66 20.07 -18.77
N PRO A 45 -13.01 19.91 -18.83
CA PRO A 45 -13.83 19.77 -17.62
C PRO A 45 -13.52 18.47 -16.89
N LYS A 46 -13.25 17.37 -17.61
CA LYS A 46 -12.87 16.10 -17.00
C LYS A 46 -11.57 16.19 -16.20
N ARG A 47 -10.57 16.91 -16.72
CA ARG A 47 -9.31 17.18 -16.02
C ARG A 47 -9.53 17.99 -14.74
N LYS A 48 -10.53 18.88 -14.72
CA LYS A 48 -10.92 19.60 -13.51
C LYS A 48 -11.58 18.66 -12.50
N GLU A 49 -12.51 17.80 -12.91
CA GLU A 49 -13.11 16.78 -12.03
C GLU A 49 -12.04 15.89 -11.39
N LEU A 50 -11.06 15.42 -12.17
CA LEU A 50 -9.93 14.64 -11.64
C LEU A 50 -9.03 15.45 -10.72
N PHE A 51 -8.89 16.75 -10.96
CA PHE A 51 -8.11 17.65 -10.11
C PHE A 51 -8.82 17.92 -8.79
N ASP A 52 -10.14 17.99 -8.77
CA ASP A 52 -10.91 18.25 -7.55
C ASP A 52 -11.04 17.00 -6.65
N ASP A 53 -10.76 15.80 -7.18
CA ASP A 53 -10.68 14.55 -6.40
C ASP A 53 -9.40 14.48 -5.54
N LEU A 54 -9.58 14.49 -4.21
CA LEU A 54 -8.49 14.50 -3.22
C LEU A 54 -7.60 13.25 -3.27
N GLU A 55 -8.15 12.09 -3.64
CA GLU A 55 -7.43 10.82 -3.71
C GLU A 55 -6.57 10.78 -4.98
N LEU A 56 -7.11 11.24 -6.11
CA LEU A 56 -6.36 11.35 -7.36
C LEU A 56 -5.27 12.43 -7.30
N GLN A 57 -5.53 13.54 -6.61
CA GLN A 57 -4.49 14.53 -6.29
C GLN A 57 -3.36 13.89 -5.47
N TYR A 58 -3.71 13.10 -4.47
CA TYR A 58 -2.72 12.39 -3.67
C TYR A 58 -1.96 11.37 -4.50
N LEU A 59 -2.62 10.60 -5.36
CA LEU A 59 -1.99 9.64 -6.27
C LEU A 59 -0.97 10.33 -7.19
N LYS A 60 -1.31 11.51 -7.72
CA LYS A 60 -0.40 12.35 -8.51
C LYS A 60 0.83 12.77 -7.69
N HIS A 61 0.64 13.12 -6.42
CA HIS A 61 1.73 13.47 -5.51
C HIS A 61 2.62 12.27 -5.21
N ALA A 62 2.03 11.16 -4.76
CA ALA A 62 2.70 9.91 -4.44
C ALA A 62 3.58 9.44 -5.60
N ARG A 63 3.06 9.51 -6.84
CA ARG A 63 3.85 9.21 -8.04
C ARG A 63 5.04 10.17 -8.23
N ASN A 64 4.86 11.46 -8.00
CA ASN A 64 5.94 12.43 -8.14
C ASN A 64 7.01 12.24 -7.06
N GLU A 65 6.63 11.77 -5.87
CA GLU A 65 7.56 11.35 -4.82
C GLU A 65 8.29 10.07 -5.22
N ASP A 66 7.59 9.04 -5.67
CA ASP A 66 8.18 7.77 -6.12
C ASP A 66 9.33 7.97 -7.13
N LEU A 67 9.12 8.87 -8.11
CA LEU A 67 10.13 9.24 -9.10
C LEU A 67 11.35 9.98 -8.54
N LYS A 68 11.23 10.60 -7.37
CA LYS A 68 12.27 11.44 -6.75
C LYS A 68 12.98 10.77 -5.58
N THR A 69 12.25 9.97 -4.80
CA THR A 69 12.69 9.46 -3.50
C THR A 69 12.78 7.93 -3.44
N GLU A 70 12.57 7.24 -4.58
CA GLU A 70 12.63 5.77 -4.73
C GLU A 70 11.60 4.99 -3.89
N SER A 71 10.78 5.64 -3.08
CA SER A 71 9.64 5.05 -2.39
C SER A 71 8.62 6.10 -1.96
N VAL A 72 7.36 5.66 -1.88
CA VAL A 72 6.25 6.45 -1.31
C VAL A 72 6.10 6.11 0.17
N PRO A 73 6.00 7.13 1.06
CA PRO A 73 5.84 6.89 2.49
C PRO A 73 4.52 6.16 2.76
N THR A 74 4.62 4.98 3.38
CA THR A 74 3.48 4.20 3.87
C THR A 74 3.70 3.83 5.33
N VAL A 75 2.61 3.74 6.08
CA VAL A 75 2.63 3.24 7.46
C VAL A 75 2.12 1.81 7.45
N ALA A 76 2.74 0.95 8.27
CA ALA A 76 2.40 -0.46 8.35
C ALA A 76 1.94 -0.84 9.76
N THR A 77 0.82 -1.56 9.85
CA THR A 77 0.42 -2.29 11.06
C THR A 77 1.03 -3.68 11.03
N ARG A 78 1.72 -4.06 12.10
CA ARG A 78 2.43 -5.34 12.21
C ARG A 78 1.98 -6.13 13.42
N ILE A 79 1.91 -7.46 13.26
CA ILE A 79 1.67 -8.38 14.37
C ILE A 79 2.99 -9.07 14.71
N ASN A 80 3.34 -9.02 15.99
CA ASN A 80 4.42 -9.81 16.56
C ASN A 80 3.79 -10.91 17.44
N ARG A 81 4.04 -12.18 17.10
CA ARG A 81 3.57 -13.31 17.89
C ARG A 81 4.63 -13.66 18.93
N SER A 82 4.30 -13.45 20.20
CA SER A 82 5.15 -13.87 21.33
C SER A 82 4.48 -15.03 22.07
N THR A 83 5.28 -16.04 22.44
CA THR A 83 4.80 -17.19 23.24
C THR A 83 5.40 -17.08 24.63
N VAL A 84 4.55 -17.05 25.67
CA VAL A 84 5.00 -17.04 27.07
C VAL A 84 4.73 -18.40 27.68
N GLY A 85 5.79 -19.05 28.18
CA GLY A 85 5.65 -20.26 29.00
C GLY A 85 5.37 -19.87 30.44
N VAL A 86 4.30 -20.41 31.03
CA VAL A 86 3.99 -20.22 32.45
C VAL A 86 4.05 -21.57 33.13
N THR A 87 4.86 -21.65 34.19
CA THR A 87 4.88 -22.80 35.10
C THR A 87 4.10 -22.41 36.34
N ILE A 88 3.00 -23.11 36.61
CA ILE A 88 2.22 -22.94 37.84
C ILE A 88 2.73 -23.98 38.83
N VAL A 89 3.25 -23.54 39.98
CA VAL A 89 3.75 -24.41 41.04
C VAL A 89 2.82 -24.34 42.25
N GLU A 90 2.47 -25.50 42.80
CA GLU A 90 1.64 -25.62 44.00
C GLU A 90 2.45 -25.25 45.26
N LYS A 91 1.81 -24.54 46.19
CA LYS A 91 2.46 -23.97 47.39
C LYS A 91 2.92 -25.09 48.33
N GLY A 92 4.23 -25.33 48.40
CA GLY A 92 4.85 -26.30 49.32
C GLY A 92 5.95 -27.19 48.72
N THR A 93 6.27 -27.04 47.43
CA THR A 93 7.27 -27.87 46.74
C THR A 93 8.70 -27.35 46.98
N PRO A 94 9.66 -28.17 47.45
CA PRO A 94 11.05 -27.73 47.69
C PRO A 94 11.77 -27.28 46.41
N GLU A 95 12.58 -26.21 46.51
CA GLU A 95 13.26 -25.52 45.40
C GLU A 95 14.20 -26.39 44.55
N THR A 96 14.72 -27.49 45.12
CA THR A 96 15.81 -28.27 44.53
C THR A 96 15.42 -29.14 43.33
N GLU A 97 14.13 -29.37 43.06
CA GLU A 97 13.65 -30.07 41.85
C GLU A 97 13.15 -29.12 40.75
N GLN A 98 13.02 -27.82 41.03
CA GLN A 98 12.38 -26.85 40.11
C GLN A 98 13.28 -26.41 38.94
N VAL A 99 14.60 -26.63 39.02
CA VAL A 99 15.59 -26.09 38.06
C VAL A 99 15.92 -27.07 36.92
N LYS A 100 15.55 -28.35 37.00
CA LYS A 100 16.00 -29.36 36.01
C LYS A 100 15.09 -29.56 34.77
N LYS A 101 13.91 -28.93 34.70
CA LYS A 101 12.94 -29.16 33.61
C LYS A 101 12.41 -27.90 32.92
N ALA A 102 13.15 -26.80 33.01
CA ALA A 102 12.95 -25.66 32.12
C ALA A 102 14.07 -25.66 31.08
N GLU A 103 13.99 -26.58 30.10
CA GLU A 103 14.66 -26.34 28.83
C GLU A 103 14.03 -25.07 28.25
N ILE A 104 14.76 -23.96 28.37
CA ILE A 104 14.46 -22.71 27.68
C ILE A 104 14.56 -23.04 26.19
N ARG A 105 13.42 -23.40 25.57
CA ARG A 105 13.36 -23.45 24.12
C ARG A 105 13.70 -22.04 23.63
N PRO A 106 14.68 -21.88 22.72
CA PRO A 106 15.03 -20.58 22.20
C PRO A 106 13.75 -19.92 21.69
N HIS A 107 13.50 -18.68 22.12
CA HIS A 107 12.44 -17.86 21.56
C HIS A 107 12.65 -17.80 20.04
N THR A 108 11.84 -18.52 19.27
CA THR A 108 11.73 -18.28 17.84
C THR A 108 11.01 -16.95 17.70
N GLN A 109 11.74 -15.84 17.71
CA GLN A 109 11.21 -14.57 17.25
C GLN A 109 10.87 -14.75 15.76
N SER A 110 9.58 -14.94 15.45
CA SER A 110 9.13 -14.86 14.08
C SER A 110 9.24 -13.40 13.64
N ASN A 111 9.81 -13.15 12.47
CA ASN A 111 9.81 -11.81 11.88
C ASN A 111 8.38 -11.23 11.89
N PRO A 112 8.18 -9.97 12.30
CA PRO A 112 6.86 -9.36 12.37
C PRO A 112 6.17 -9.44 11.01
N GLU A 113 4.92 -9.91 11.01
CA GLU A 113 4.10 -9.99 9.81
C GLU A 113 3.38 -8.66 9.61
N THR A 114 3.51 -8.08 8.41
CA THR A 114 2.76 -6.88 8.03
C THR A 114 1.32 -7.26 7.70
N VAL A 115 0.37 -6.74 8.47
CA VAL A 115 -1.07 -7.04 8.33
C VAL A 115 -1.75 -6.07 7.40
N ARG A 116 -1.36 -4.80 7.48
CA ARG A 116 -2.04 -3.70 6.80
C ARG A 116 -1.05 -2.61 6.47
N ARG A 117 -1.23 -1.94 5.34
CA ARG A 117 -0.51 -0.72 4.99
C ARG A 117 -1.50 0.37 4.63
N PHE A 118 -1.19 1.61 5.00
CA PHE A 118 -2.03 2.77 4.70
C PHE A 118 -1.17 3.98 4.35
N PHE A 119 -1.75 4.89 3.58
CA PHE A 119 -1.12 6.18 3.31
C PHE A 119 -1.32 7.11 4.51
N PRO A 120 -0.33 7.93 4.91
CA PRO A 120 -0.49 8.85 6.04
C PRO A 120 -1.70 9.78 5.92
N LYS A 121 -2.08 10.17 4.70
CA LYS A 121 -3.24 11.01 4.42
C LYS A 121 -4.57 10.26 4.45
N PHE A 122 -4.54 8.93 4.32
CA PHE A 122 -5.71 8.05 4.31
C PHE A 122 -5.49 6.89 5.29
N PRO A 123 -5.46 7.16 6.60
CA PRO A 123 -5.10 6.16 7.61
C PRO A 123 -6.14 5.03 7.73
N ASP A 124 -7.39 5.33 7.38
CA ASP A 124 -8.51 4.41 7.50
C ASP A 124 -8.68 3.48 6.30
N VAL A 125 -7.89 3.63 5.24
CA VAL A 125 -7.99 2.84 4.00
C VAL A 125 -6.69 2.06 3.76
N ASP A 126 -6.81 0.76 3.48
CA ASP A 126 -5.62 -0.02 3.12
C ASP A 126 -5.11 0.41 1.73
N VAL A 127 -3.78 0.48 1.54
CA VAL A 127 -3.17 0.92 0.27
C VAL A 127 -3.69 0.09 -0.91
N ARG A 128 -3.92 -1.22 -0.74
CA ARG A 128 -4.43 -2.07 -1.82
C ARG A 128 -5.83 -1.64 -2.25
N VAL A 129 -6.72 -1.48 -1.27
CA VAL A 129 -8.11 -1.02 -1.49
C VAL A 129 -8.11 0.37 -2.14
N PHE A 130 -7.29 1.29 -1.63
CA PHE A 130 -7.11 2.62 -2.22
C PHE A 130 -6.69 2.54 -3.70
N CYS A 131 -5.68 1.71 -4.01
CA CYS A 131 -5.19 1.51 -5.37
C CYS A 131 -6.25 0.90 -6.30
N GLU A 132 -7.02 -0.08 -5.83
CA GLU A 132 -8.13 -0.68 -6.59
C GLU A 132 -9.20 0.35 -6.93
N GLU A 133 -9.61 1.18 -5.95
CA GLU A 133 -10.56 2.27 -6.17
C GLU A 133 -10.06 3.29 -7.19
N GLN A 134 -8.77 3.66 -7.13
CA GLN A 134 -8.19 4.58 -8.11
C GLN A 134 -8.15 3.95 -9.50
N LEU A 135 -7.87 2.64 -9.61
CA LEU A 135 -7.89 1.96 -10.90
C LEU A 135 -9.30 1.97 -11.50
N ILE A 136 -10.34 1.73 -10.71
CA ILE A 136 -11.74 1.82 -11.17
C ILE A 136 -12.05 3.20 -11.73
N LYS A 137 -11.64 4.27 -11.04
CA LYS A 137 -11.83 5.66 -11.52
C LYS A 137 -11.11 5.89 -12.86
N LEU A 138 -9.86 5.43 -12.97
CA LEU A 138 -9.04 5.57 -14.18
C LEU A 138 -9.61 4.75 -15.36
N THR A 139 -10.08 3.54 -15.12
CA THR A 139 -10.74 2.72 -16.15
C THR A 139 -12.04 3.37 -16.62
N ARG A 140 -12.82 3.95 -15.70
CA ARG A 140 -14.07 4.63 -16.07
C ARG A 140 -13.83 5.81 -17.01
N ILE A 141 -12.87 6.68 -16.71
CA ILE A 141 -12.57 7.82 -17.60
C ILE A 141 -12.02 7.38 -18.96
N VAL A 142 -11.18 6.35 -19.00
CA VAL A 142 -10.67 5.81 -20.28
C VAL A 142 -11.81 5.26 -21.11
N LYS A 143 -12.72 4.50 -20.48
CA LYS A 143 -13.90 3.98 -21.16
C LYS A 143 -14.80 5.11 -21.69
N GLU A 144 -15.08 6.13 -20.87
CA GLU A 144 -15.83 7.32 -21.32
C GLU A 144 -15.16 7.99 -22.52
N CYS A 145 -13.82 8.04 -22.54
CA CYS A 145 -13.06 8.58 -23.67
C CYS A 145 -13.18 7.70 -24.92
N GLU A 146 -13.02 6.39 -24.77
CA GLU A 146 -13.12 5.43 -25.87
C GLU A 146 -14.52 5.45 -26.49
N ASP A 147 -15.57 5.44 -25.68
CA ASP A 147 -16.95 5.47 -26.15
C ASP A 147 -17.30 6.75 -26.96
N LEU A 148 -16.52 7.83 -26.77
CA LEU A 148 -16.73 9.11 -27.47
C LEU A 148 -15.84 9.31 -28.71
N PHE A 149 -14.65 8.73 -28.72
CA PHE A 149 -13.60 9.09 -29.68
C PHE A 149 -12.90 7.92 -30.39
N LEU A 150 -13.33 6.68 -30.11
CA LEU A 150 -12.90 5.45 -30.81
C LEU A 150 -13.96 5.02 -31.83
#